data_AF-A0A9P6QTL5-F1
#
_entry.id   AF-A0A9P6QTL5-F1
#
_cell.length_a   1.000
_cell.length_b   1.000
_cell.length_c   1.000
_cell.angle_alpha   90.00
_cell.angle_beta   90.00
_cell.angle_gamma   90.00
#
_symmetry.space_group_name_H-M   'P 1'
#
loop_
_entity.id
_entity.type
_entity.pdbx_description
1 polymer ?
#
loop_
_entity_poly.entity_id
_entity_poly.type
_entity_poly.pdbx_seq_one_letter_code
_entity_poly.pdbx_strand_id
1 'polypeptide(L)'
;MVVRNIAVFTGGAVIGAVAMTTYFKSKEAPKPVAVTAQSQLPTVPTPTPTPIPTLPPVPSKPAPITPPPVVARPPPPTSVGNSRKIMPHGFPGPLNDVFMREGYVASYNRQFRHPNWVAEHITAETLKPAEGVGRGNSTFKEDPTVPDLYKARLSDYLRSGYDRGHMAPAADCKNSQNAMDETFYLSNIAPQVGEGFNRD
;
A
#
# COMPACT_ATOMS: atom_id res chain seq x y z
N MET A 1 -52.31 64.20 26.05
CA MET A 1 -51.56 65.20 26.84
C MET A 1 -50.64 64.45 27.78
N VAL A 2 -49.47 65.00 28.06
CA VAL A 2 -48.31 64.43 28.76
C VAL A 2 -47.28 63.77 27.83
N VAL A 3 -46.06 64.24 28.04
CA VAL A 3 -44.87 64.31 27.21
C VAL A 3 -43.69 63.92 28.11
N ARG A 4 -42.62 63.42 27.46
CA ARG A 4 -41.19 63.32 27.88
C ARG A 4 -40.74 62.06 28.65
N ASN A 5 -39.85 61.28 28.02
CA ASN A 5 -38.39 61.47 28.16
C ASN A 5 -37.56 60.81 27.03
N ILE A 6 -36.85 61.68 26.29
CA ILE A 6 -35.44 61.65 25.82
C ILE A 6 -34.75 60.29 25.57
N ALA A 7 -34.31 60.05 24.32
CA ALA A 7 -32.90 60.14 23.91
C ALA A 7 -32.75 59.88 22.40
N VAL A 8 -32.24 60.88 21.68
CA VAL A 8 -31.72 60.79 20.32
C VAL A 8 -30.22 60.53 20.43
N PHE A 9 -29.70 59.54 19.70
CA PHE A 9 -28.37 59.68 19.11
C PHE A 9 -28.35 59.15 17.68
N THR A 10 -28.08 60.10 16.81
CA THR A 10 -27.73 60.06 15.39
C THR A 10 -26.42 59.32 15.12
N GLY A 11 -26.34 58.72 13.92
CA GLY A 11 -25.10 58.25 13.27
C GLY A 11 -25.24 56.79 12.79
N GLY A 12 -25.31 56.43 11.52
CA GLY A 12 -24.97 57.14 10.29
C GLY A 12 -23.66 56.63 9.68
N ALA A 13 -23.74 55.46 9.03
CA ALA A 13 -23.18 55.18 7.71
C ALA A 13 -21.64 55.03 7.52
N VAL A 14 -21.29 53.91 6.85
CA VAL A 14 -20.14 53.70 5.94
C VAL A 14 -18.73 53.76 6.55
N ILE A 15 -18.24 52.63 7.08
CA ILE A 15 -16.81 52.32 7.13
C ILE A 15 -16.64 50.84 6.75
N GLY A 16 -16.02 50.57 5.61
CA GLY A 16 -15.68 49.19 5.24
C GLY A 16 -15.17 48.96 3.82
N ALA A 17 -15.34 49.91 2.90
CA ALA A 17 -14.86 49.76 1.52
C ALA A 17 -13.44 50.32 1.26
N VAL A 18 -12.81 51.00 2.24
CA VAL A 18 -11.47 51.61 2.09
C VAL A 18 -10.34 50.75 2.71
N ALA A 19 -10.68 49.75 3.53
CA ALA A 19 -9.69 48.85 4.13
C ALA A 19 -9.19 47.75 3.17
N MET A 20 -9.91 47.48 2.07
CA MET A 20 -9.54 46.43 1.10
C MET A 20 -8.60 46.93 -0.01
N THR A 21 -8.55 48.25 -0.28
CA THR A 21 -7.68 48.84 -1.32
C THR A 21 -6.34 49.34 -0.80
N THR A 22 -6.12 49.39 0.52
CA THR A 22 -4.83 49.77 1.13
C THR A 22 -4.03 48.58 1.69
N TYR A 23 -4.65 47.41 1.89
CA TYR A 23 -3.94 46.21 2.36
C TYR A 23 -3.12 45.50 1.27
N PHE A 24 -3.31 45.86 -0.01
CA PHE A 24 -2.50 45.35 -1.12
C PHE A 24 -1.34 46.29 -1.54
N LYS A 25 -1.04 47.33 -0.75
CA LYS A 25 -0.02 48.34 -1.11
C LYS A 25 1.13 48.50 -0.11
N SER A 26 1.54 47.42 0.57
CA SER A 26 2.84 47.40 1.26
C SER A 26 3.38 45.98 1.47
N LYS A 27 3.96 45.40 0.42
CA LYS A 27 5.22 44.65 0.55
C LYS A 27 6.00 44.92 -0.74
N GLU A 28 7.06 45.72 -0.62
CA GLU A 28 8.07 45.79 -1.67
C GLU A 28 8.54 44.37 -1.99
N ALA A 29 8.42 43.99 -3.25
CA ALA A 29 9.09 42.79 -3.75
C ALA A 29 10.60 43.01 -3.61
N PRO A 30 11.36 42.05 -3.06
CA PRO A 30 12.82 42.16 -3.11
C PRO A 30 13.25 42.24 -4.58
N LYS A 31 14.10 43.22 -4.88
CA LYS A 31 14.71 43.40 -6.22
C LYS A 31 15.27 42.06 -6.70
N PRO A 32 15.12 41.70 -7.99
CA PRO A 32 15.70 40.48 -8.50
C PRO A 32 17.22 40.62 -8.42
N VAL A 33 17.80 40.00 -7.40
CA VAL A 33 19.21 39.61 -7.46
C VAL A 33 19.24 38.58 -8.57
N ALA A 34 19.93 38.90 -9.66
CA ALA A 34 20.31 37.92 -10.66
C ALA A 34 21.25 36.92 -9.97
N VAL A 35 20.66 35.96 -9.25
CA VAL A 35 21.34 34.73 -8.90
C VAL A 35 21.24 33.92 -10.18
N THR A 36 22.30 33.99 -10.97
CA THR A 36 22.61 32.98 -11.98
C THR A 36 22.84 31.66 -11.24
N ALA A 37 21.76 31.03 -10.78
CA ALA A 37 21.76 29.64 -10.39
C ALA A 37 21.81 28.85 -11.70
N GLN A 38 23.02 28.58 -12.17
CA GLN A 38 23.25 27.52 -13.12
C GLN A 38 22.72 26.24 -12.49
N SER A 39 21.52 25.83 -12.88
CA SER A 39 21.06 24.45 -12.72
C SER A 39 21.86 23.58 -13.69
N GLN A 40 23.14 23.39 -13.39
CA GLN A 40 23.85 22.23 -13.91
C GLN A 40 23.40 21.05 -13.07
N LEU A 41 22.37 20.35 -13.56
CA LEU A 41 22.20 18.94 -13.22
C LEU A 41 23.56 18.27 -13.50
N PRO A 42 24.13 17.46 -12.59
CA PRO A 42 25.27 16.64 -12.98
C PRO A 42 24.83 15.80 -14.17
N THR A 43 25.44 16.03 -15.34
CA THR A 43 25.31 15.11 -16.46
C THR A 43 25.96 13.82 -16.02
N VAL A 44 25.14 12.88 -15.54
CA VAL A 44 25.55 11.47 -15.50
C VAL A 44 25.92 11.13 -16.94
N PRO A 45 27.17 10.71 -17.22
CA PRO A 45 27.52 10.28 -18.57
C PRO A 45 26.55 9.18 -18.96
N THR A 46 25.86 9.36 -20.08
CA THR A 46 25.08 8.30 -20.72
C THR A 46 25.99 7.08 -20.81
N PRO A 47 25.66 5.94 -20.18
CA PRO A 47 26.42 4.74 -20.43
C PRO A 47 26.26 4.42 -21.92
N THR A 48 27.39 4.36 -22.63
CA THR A 48 27.47 3.78 -23.96
C THR A 48 26.67 2.48 -23.96
N PRO A 49 25.73 2.25 -24.91
CA PRO A 49 25.02 0.99 -24.95
C PRO A 49 26.04 -0.12 -25.19
N THR A 50 26.36 -0.86 -24.12
CA THR A 50 27.04 -2.14 -24.23
C THR A 50 26.14 -3.03 -25.08
N PRO A 51 26.65 -3.71 -26.12
CA PRO A 51 25.85 -4.68 -26.85
C PRO A 51 25.27 -5.68 -25.85
N ILE A 52 23.94 -5.78 -25.81
CA ILE A 52 23.26 -6.82 -25.05
C ILE A 52 23.79 -8.16 -25.62
N PRO A 53 24.43 -9.02 -24.82
CA PRO A 53 24.80 -10.34 -25.31
C PRO A 53 23.52 -11.01 -25.79
N THR A 54 23.49 -11.39 -27.07
CA THR A 54 22.35 -12.08 -27.65
C THR A 54 22.20 -13.38 -26.88
N LEU A 55 21.12 -13.51 -26.11
CA LEU A 55 20.82 -14.76 -25.42
C LEU A 55 20.68 -15.85 -26.50
N PRO A 56 21.30 -17.02 -26.31
CA PRO A 56 21.10 -18.13 -27.23
C PRO A 56 19.60 -18.44 -27.32
N PRO A 57 19.11 -18.89 -28.49
CA PRO A 57 17.71 -19.22 -28.67
C PRO A 57 17.28 -20.24 -27.62
N VAL A 58 16.20 -19.91 -26.90
CA VAL A 58 15.58 -20.81 -25.92
C VAL A 58 15.22 -22.10 -26.66
N PRO A 59 15.71 -23.28 -26.22
CA PRO A 59 15.36 -24.53 -26.87
C PRO A 59 13.83 -24.73 -26.81
N SER A 60 13.23 -24.99 -27.96
CA SER A 60 11.78 -25.12 -28.18
C SER A 60 11.16 -26.40 -27.58
N LYS A 61 11.78 -26.97 -26.55
CA LYS A 61 11.32 -28.17 -25.85
C LYS A 61 11.49 -27.97 -24.34
N PRO A 62 10.41 -28.01 -23.55
CA PRO A 62 10.53 -28.04 -22.10
C PRO A 62 11.40 -29.23 -21.69
N ALA A 63 12.55 -28.96 -21.09
CA ALA A 63 13.29 -29.99 -20.39
C ALA A 63 12.41 -30.52 -19.24
N PRO A 64 12.41 -31.82 -18.95
CA PRO A 64 11.71 -32.34 -17.78
C PRO A 64 12.22 -31.60 -16.55
N ILE A 65 11.35 -30.83 -15.90
CA ILE A 65 11.65 -30.18 -14.62
C ILE A 65 11.77 -31.33 -13.62
N THR A 66 12.99 -31.77 -13.36
CA THR A 66 13.25 -32.62 -12.20
C THR A 66 12.94 -31.76 -10.97
N PRO A 67 12.08 -32.21 -10.05
CA PRO A 67 11.86 -31.46 -8.83
C PRO A 67 13.22 -31.23 -8.16
N PRO A 68 13.48 -30.04 -7.62
CA PRO A 68 14.70 -29.82 -6.84
C PRO A 68 14.77 -30.91 -5.75
N PRO A 69 15.99 -31.36 -5.37
CA PRO A 69 16.13 -32.30 -4.27
C PRO A 69 15.37 -31.73 -3.08
N VAL A 70 14.42 -32.48 -2.55
CA VAL A 70 13.75 -32.12 -1.30
C VAL A 70 14.86 -32.06 -0.25
N VAL A 71 15.33 -30.85 0.07
CA VAL A 71 16.21 -30.63 1.21
C VAL A 71 15.41 -31.14 2.40
N ALA A 72 15.82 -32.28 2.94
CA ALA A 72 15.14 -32.91 4.05
C ALA A 72 14.97 -31.85 5.15
N ARG A 73 13.72 -31.51 5.46
CA ARG A 73 13.41 -30.61 6.56
C ARG A 73 14.16 -31.14 7.78
N PRO A 74 15.03 -30.35 8.44
CA PRO A 74 15.68 -30.81 9.65
C PRO A 74 14.58 -31.30 10.61
N PRO A 75 14.76 -32.47 11.24
CA PRO A 75 13.77 -32.99 12.16
C PRO A 75 13.47 -31.91 13.20
N PRO A 76 12.20 -31.73 13.61
CA PRO A 76 11.89 -30.81 14.70
C PRO A 76 12.79 -31.17 15.89
N PRO A 77 13.39 -30.17 16.57
CA PRO A 77 14.28 -30.44 17.68
C PRO A 77 13.57 -31.36 18.67
N THR A 78 14.06 -32.58 18.79
CA THR A 78 13.58 -33.55 19.78
C THR A 78 13.73 -32.88 21.13
N SER A 79 12.61 -32.77 21.84
CA SER A 79 12.47 -32.11 23.13
C SER A 79 13.70 -32.31 24.03
N VAL A 80 14.60 -31.34 24.04
CA VAL A 80 15.63 -31.24 25.06
C VAL A 80 14.86 -31.06 26.36
N GLY A 81 14.92 -32.03 27.28
CA GLY A 81 14.09 -32.05 28.50
C GLY A 81 14.19 -30.80 29.38
N ASN A 82 15.12 -29.89 29.08
CA ASN A 82 15.28 -28.57 29.71
C ASN A 82 14.42 -27.45 29.10
N SER A 83 13.83 -27.63 27.92
CA SER A 83 13.08 -26.59 27.19
C SER A 83 11.93 -25.98 27.99
N ARG A 84 11.20 -26.78 28.79
CA ARG A 84 10.14 -26.29 29.68
C ARG A 84 10.64 -25.46 30.86
N LYS A 85 11.88 -25.68 31.33
CA LYS A 85 12.48 -24.85 32.38
C LYS A 85 12.98 -23.51 31.83
N ILE A 86 13.47 -23.52 30.59
CA ILE A 86 13.95 -22.33 29.89
C ILE A 86 12.79 -21.43 29.44
N MET A 87 11.67 -22.02 29.00
CA MET A 87 10.46 -21.30 28.54
C MET A 87 9.23 -21.69 29.38
N PRO A 88 9.19 -21.32 30.68
CA PRO A 88 8.10 -21.74 31.57
C PRO A 88 6.74 -21.17 31.17
N HIS A 89 6.72 -20.03 30.48
CA HIS A 89 5.52 -19.37 29.99
C HIS A 89 5.20 -19.69 28.53
N GLY A 90 5.84 -20.73 28.00
CA GLY A 90 5.67 -21.16 26.62
C GLY A 90 6.58 -20.44 25.63
N PHE A 91 6.53 -20.91 24.40
CA PHE A 91 7.23 -20.30 23.28
C PHE A 91 6.44 -19.06 22.85
N PRO A 92 7.07 -17.87 22.71
CA PRO A 92 6.39 -16.66 22.24
C PRO A 92 5.79 -16.79 20.83
N GLY A 93 6.08 -17.90 20.14
CA GLY A 93 5.40 -18.28 18.92
C GLY A 93 6.06 -17.72 17.67
N PRO A 94 5.74 -18.28 16.49
CA PRO A 94 5.98 -17.56 15.26
C PRO A 94 5.18 -16.26 15.30
N LEU A 95 5.83 -15.13 15.03
CA LEU A 95 5.20 -13.81 15.02
C LEU A 95 4.32 -13.58 13.78
N ASN A 96 4.03 -14.62 13.01
CA ASN A 96 3.29 -14.57 11.77
C ASN A 96 2.06 -15.47 11.78
N ASP A 97 0.98 -14.99 11.14
CA ASP A 97 -0.26 -15.74 10.94
C ASP A 97 -0.24 -16.39 9.55
N VAL A 98 -0.79 -17.61 9.41
CA VAL A 98 -0.95 -18.25 8.10
C VAL A 98 -2.42 -18.18 7.72
N PHE A 99 -2.71 -17.52 6.60
CA PHE A 99 -4.04 -17.41 6.03
C PHE A 99 -4.18 -18.37 4.86
N MET A 100 -5.22 -19.20 4.92
CA MET A 100 -5.69 -20.00 3.80
C MET A 100 -6.97 -19.34 3.29
N ARG A 101 -6.94 -18.88 2.06
CA ARG A 101 -8.05 -18.26 1.33
C ARG A 101 -8.34 -19.12 0.10
N GLU A 102 -9.46 -18.86 -0.57
CA GLU A 102 -9.89 -19.64 -1.72
C GLU A 102 -8.91 -19.48 -2.91
N GLY A 103 -8.43 -18.26 -3.15
CA GLY A 103 -7.49 -17.97 -4.24
C GLY A 103 -6.01 -18.08 -3.88
N TYR A 104 -5.66 -17.96 -2.59
CA TYR A 104 -4.26 -17.83 -2.16
C TYR A 104 -3.99 -18.32 -0.74
N VAL A 105 -2.72 -18.56 -0.44
CA VAL A 105 -2.21 -18.78 0.92
C VAL A 105 -1.18 -17.71 1.24
N ALA A 106 -1.21 -17.14 2.44
CA ALA A 106 -0.29 -16.09 2.85
C ALA A 106 0.29 -16.32 4.25
N SER A 107 1.54 -15.91 4.46
CA SER A 107 2.10 -15.69 5.80
C SER A 107 2.09 -14.20 6.10
N TYR A 108 1.32 -13.78 7.09
CA TYR A 108 1.17 -12.39 7.48
C TYR A 108 2.15 -12.00 8.59
N ASN A 109 2.87 -10.90 8.39
CA ASN A 109 3.79 -10.38 9.38
C ASN A 109 3.06 -9.42 10.34
N ARG A 110 2.92 -9.80 11.61
CA ARG A 110 2.25 -8.94 12.61
C ARG A 110 2.99 -7.65 12.93
N GLN A 111 4.32 -7.62 12.76
CA GLN A 111 5.15 -6.45 13.03
C GLN A 111 5.04 -5.42 11.90
N PHE A 112 5.17 -5.86 10.64
CA PHE A 112 5.12 -4.97 9.48
C PHE A 112 3.72 -4.77 8.91
N ARG A 113 2.75 -5.57 9.36
CA ARG A 113 1.33 -5.52 8.99
C ARG A 113 1.06 -5.75 7.50
N HIS A 114 1.93 -6.48 6.82
CA HIS A 114 1.77 -6.93 5.44
C HIS A 114 2.27 -8.37 5.33
N PRO A 115 1.97 -9.11 4.24
CA PRO A 115 2.45 -10.48 4.11
C PRO A 115 3.97 -10.55 3.95
N ASN A 116 4.57 -11.59 4.53
CA ASN A 116 5.95 -12.02 4.25
C ASN A 116 6.02 -12.67 2.86
N TRP A 117 5.02 -13.50 2.55
CA TRP A 117 4.86 -14.18 1.28
C TRP A 117 3.39 -14.47 1.02
N VAL A 118 3.04 -14.57 -0.26
CA VAL A 118 1.75 -15.04 -0.77
C VAL A 118 2.03 -16.07 -1.86
N ALA A 119 1.25 -17.13 -1.89
CA ALA A 119 1.35 -18.21 -2.86
C ALA A 119 -0.03 -18.49 -3.44
N GLU A 120 -0.09 -18.61 -4.77
CA GLU A 120 -1.31 -18.81 -5.55
C GLU A 120 -1.17 -20.04 -6.44
N HIS A 121 -2.29 -20.68 -6.76
CA HIS A 121 -2.35 -21.74 -7.76
C HIS A 121 -3.29 -21.32 -8.88
N ILE A 122 -2.71 -20.92 -10.00
CA ILE A 122 -3.44 -20.37 -11.14
C ILE A 122 -3.64 -21.46 -12.19
N THR A 123 -4.89 -21.67 -12.60
CA THR A 123 -5.27 -22.54 -13.71
C THR A 123 -6.04 -21.76 -14.78
N ALA A 124 -6.19 -22.36 -15.97
CA ALA A 124 -6.99 -21.76 -17.03
C ALA A 124 -8.44 -21.47 -16.57
N GLU A 125 -8.98 -22.26 -15.65
CA GLU A 125 -10.30 -22.10 -15.06
C GLU A 125 -10.36 -20.88 -14.15
N THR A 126 -9.36 -20.66 -13.30
CA THR A 126 -9.31 -19.50 -12.38
C THR A 126 -9.31 -18.15 -13.11
N LEU A 127 -8.71 -18.14 -14.31
CA LEU A 127 -8.63 -16.94 -15.16
C LEU A 127 -9.87 -16.71 -16.02
N LYS A 128 -10.75 -17.71 -16.19
CA LYS A 128 -12.00 -17.56 -16.96
C LYS A 128 -12.98 -16.71 -16.15
N PRO A 129 -13.47 -15.58 -16.72
CA PRO A 129 -14.52 -14.80 -16.08
C PRO A 129 -15.78 -15.63 -15.88
N ALA A 130 -16.28 -15.66 -14.65
CA ALA A 130 -17.61 -16.18 -14.35
C ALA A 130 -18.65 -15.05 -14.35
N GLU A 131 -19.90 -15.38 -14.65
CA GLU A 131 -20.99 -14.41 -14.64
C GLU A 131 -21.19 -13.82 -13.23
N GLY A 132 -21.34 -12.50 -13.14
CA GLY A 132 -21.50 -11.79 -11.87
C GLY A 132 -20.21 -11.57 -11.07
N VAL A 133 -19.07 -12.11 -11.51
CA VAL A 133 -17.77 -11.87 -10.87
C VAL A 133 -17.12 -10.62 -11.45
N GLY A 134 -16.81 -9.66 -10.58
CA GLY A 134 -16.24 -8.39 -11.01
C GLY A 134 -15.51 -7.65 -9.91
N ARG A 135 -14.34 -7.11 -10.25
CA ARG A 135 -13.49 -6.33 -9.33
C ARG A 135 -14.20 -5.12 -8.73
N GLY A 136 -15.14 -4.53 -9.46
CA GLY A 136 -15.94 -3.40 -8.99
C GLY A 136 -16.87 -3.74 -7.82
N ASN A 137 -17.13 -5.03 -7.57
CA ASN A 137 -17.92 -5.51 -6.45
C ASN A 137 -17.08 -5.69 -5.18
N SER A 138 -15.75 -5.67 -5.30
CA SER A 138 -14.82 -5.88 -4.19
C SER A 138 -14.34 -4.55 -3.60
N THR A 139 -14.19 -4.49 -2.29
CA THR A 139 -13.71 -3.30 -1.57
C THR A 139 -12.62 -3.69 -0.58
N PHE A 140 -11.58 -2.86 -0.49
CA PHE A 140 -10.52 -3.04 0.50
C PHE A 140 -11.09 -3.02 1.92
N LYS A 141 -10.75 -4.02 2.71
CA LYS A 141 -11.23 -4.18 4.08
C LYS A 141 -10.16 -4.76 4.98
N GLU A 142 -10.21 -4.39 6.26
CA GLU A 142 -9.34 -4.96 7.27
C GLU A 142 -9.67 -6.46 7.43
N ASP A 143 -8.65 -7.29 7.67
CA ASP A 143 -8.87 -8.73 7.86
C ASP A 143 -9.42 -8.98 9.28
N PRO A 144 -10.65 -9.51 9.43
CA PRO A 144 -11.27 -9.72 10.73
C PRO A 144 -10.56 -10.80 11.58
N THR A 145 -9.74 -11.65 10.96
CA THR A 145 -9.04 -12.75 11.63
C THR A 145 -7.70 -12.32 12.25
N VAL A 146 -7.18 -11.15 11.87
CA VAL A 146 -5.98 -10.57 12.49
C VAL A 146 -6.37 -9.88 13.81
N PRO A 147 -5.66 -10.14 14.93
CA PRO A 147 -5.90 -9.40 16.17
C PRO A 147 -5.68 -7.90 16.00
N ASP A 148 -6.54 -7.08 16.63
CA ASP A 148 -6.59 -5.62 16.41
C ASP A 148 -5.26 -4.88 16.59
N LEU A 149 -4.39 -5.35 17.48
CA LEU A 149 -3.07 -4.77 17.73
C LEU A 149 -2.13 -4.88 16.50
N TYR A 150 -2.31 -5.93 15.71
CA TYR A 150 -1.46 -6.29 14.58
C TYR A 150 -2.13 -6.05 13.22
N LYS A 151 -3.35 -5.54 13.23
CA LYS A 151 -4.18 -5.33 12.05
C LYS A 151 -3.70 -4.11 11.27
N ALA A 152 -3.47 -4.28 9.96
CA ALA A 152 -3.37 -3.16 9.04
C ALA A 152 -4.72 -2.46 8.92
N ARG A 153 -4.72 -1.13 8.92
CA ARG A 153 -5.93 -0.31 8.83
C ARG A 153 -5.98 0.44 7.52
N LEU A 154 -7.18 0.73 7.04
CA LEU A 154 -7.37 1.58 5.86
C LEU A 154 -6.77 2.98 6.07
N SER A 155 -6.77 3.48 7.30
CA SER A 155 -6.14 4.74 7.68
C SER A 155 -4.64 4.77 7.46
N ASP A 156 -3.95 3.63 7.53
CA ASP A 156 -2.50 3.54 7.37
C ASP A 156 -2.07 3.84 5.92
N TYR A 157 -2.96 3.58 4.96
CA TYR A 157 -2.76 3.86 3.54
C TYR A 157 -3.30 5.23 3.12
N LEU A 158 -4.22 5.81 3.88
CA LEU A 158 -4.87 7.05 3.50
C LEU A 158 -3.87 8.22 3.55
N ARG A 159 -3.61 8.84 2.39
CA ARG A 159 -2.65 9.95 2.23
C ARG A 159 -1.21 9.60 2.65
N SER A 160 -0.84 8.32 2.61
CA SER A 160 0.53 7.89 2.91
C SER A 160 1.53 8.17 1.77
N GLY A 161 1.02 8.43 0.56
CA GLY A 161 1.83 8.48 -0.67
C GLY A 161 2.02 7.12 -1.33
N TYR A 162 1.49 6.04 -0.74
CA TYR A 162 1.56 4.68 -1.27
C TYR A 162 0.19 4.12 -1.62
N ASP A 163 0.17 3.24 -2.61
CA ASP A 163 -1.00 2.47 -2.98
C ASP A 163 -1.17 1.23 -2.08
N ARG A 164 -2.40 0.73 -2.08
CA ARG A 164 -2.76 -0.60 -1.58
C ARG A 164 -2.46 -1.63 -2.66
N GLY A 165 -1.21 -2.05 -2.75
CA GLY A 165 -0.76 -3.02 -3.74
C GLY A 165 -1.11 -4.44 -3.33
N HIS A 166 -1.71 -5.20 -4.24
CA HIS A 166 -2.05 -6.61 -4.02
C HIS A 166 -0.80 -7.48 -4.13
N MET A 167 -0.70 -8.51 -3.29
CA MET A 167 0.30 -9.56 -3.43
C MET A 167 -0.27 -10.75 -4.23
N ALA A 168 -1.47 -11.21 -3.87
CA ALA A 168 -2.35 -12.01 -4.73
C ALA A 168 -3.28 -11.09 -5.53
N PRO A 169 -3.14 -10.96 -6.87
CA PRO A 169 -3.95 -10.06 -7.68
C PRO A 169 -5.41 -10.52 -7.79
N ALA A 170 -6.35 -9.57 -7.67
CA ALA A 170 -7.78 -9.84 -7.93
C ALA A 170 -8.05 -10.43 -9.32
N ALA A 171 -7.20 -10.12 -10.31
CA ALA A 171 -7.34 -10.59 -11.68
C ALA A 171 -7.11 -12.09 -11.86
N ASP A 172 -6.50 -12.76 -10.87
CA ASP A 172 -6.25 -14.20 -10.90
C ASP A 172 -7.42 -15.02 -10.33
N CYS A 173 -8.40 -14.34 -9.73
CA CYS A 173 -9.61 -14.92 -9.12
C CYS A 173 -10.89 -14.60 -9.90
N LYS A 174 -10.85 -14.63 -11.24
CA LYS A 174 -11.98 -14.20 -12.11
C LYS A 174 -13.17 -15.16 -12.14
N ASN A 175 -12.99 -16.38 -11.64
CA ASN A 175 -14.01 -17.41 -11.59
C ASN A 175 -14.86 -17.40 -10.31
N SER A 176 -14.44 -16.68 -9.26
CA SER A 176 -15.10 -16.67 -7.95
C SER A 176 -15.07 -15.28 -7.32
N GLN A 177 -16.25 -14.70 -7.08
CA GLN A 177 -16.37 -13.40 -6.40
C GLN A 177 -15.83 -13.47 -4.97
N ASN A 178 -16.01 -14.60 -4.28
CA ASN A 178 -15.50 -14.76 -2.92
C ASN A 178 -13.96 -14.76 -2.92
N ALA A 179 -13.32 -15.57 -3.78
CA ALA A 179 -11.86 -15.57 -3.91
C ALA A 179 -11.32 -14.17 -4.25
N MET A 180 -12.00 -13.46 -5.17
CA MET A 180 -11.65 -12.09 -5.52
C MET A 180 -11.78 -11.15 -4.33
N ASP A 181 -12.89 -11.19 -3.58
CA ASP A 181 -13.10 -10.35 -2.40
C ASP A 181 -12.07 -10.60 -1.30
N GLU A 182 -11.59 -11.83 -1.17
CA GLU A 182 -10.52 -12.18 -0.23
C GLU A 182 -9.19 -11.51 -0.60
N THR A 183 -8.89 -11.32 -1.89
CA THR A 183 -7.68 -10.59 -2.33
C THR A 183 -7.65 -9.13 -1.84
N PHE A 184 -8.81 -8.55 -1.52
CA PHE A 184 -8.95 -7.18 -1.01
C PHE A 184 -8.79 -7.06 0.51
N TYR A 185 -8.54 -8.16 1.22
CA TYR A 185 -8.14 -8.08 2.62
C TYR A 185 -6.77 -7.43 2.76
N LEU A 186 -6.63 -6.49 3.71
CA LEU A 186 -5.34 -5.83 3.96
C LEU A 186 -4.23 -6.79 4.41
N SER A 187 -4.55 -8.04 4.79
CA SER A 187 -3.58 -9.11 5.01
C SER A 187 -2.87 -9.59 3.75
N ASN A 188 -3.39 -9.27 2.57
CA ASN A 188 -2.80 -9.49 1.25
C ASN A 188 -2.17 -8.22 0.64
N ILE A 189 -2.19 -7.10 1.36
CA ILE A 189 -1.79 -5.80 0.83
C ILE A 189 -0.46 -5.36 1.42
N ALA A 190 0.38 -4.77 0.57
CA ALA A 190 1.58 -4.05 0.96
C ALA A 190 1.55 -2.61 0.42
N PRO A 191 2.18 -1.64 1.10
CA PRO A 191 2.36 -0.30 0.54
C PRO A 191 3.27 -0.39 -0.68
N GLN A 192 2.75 0.00 -1.85
CA GLN A 192 3.48 -0.01 -3.11
C GLN A 192 3.57 1.39 -3.70
N VAL A 193 4.64 1.67 -4.44
CA VAL A 193 4.73 2.90 -5.25
C VAL A 193 3.63 2.84 -6.31
N GLY A 194 2.90 3.93 -6.49
CA GLY A 194 1.77 3.97 -7.43
C GLY A 194 2.23 4.03 -8.88
N GLU A 195 2.59 5.22 -9.34
CA GLU A 195 3.07 5.47 -10.71
C GLU A 195 4.46 4.86 -10.91
N GLY A 196 4.65 4.22 -12.06
CA GLY A 196 5.84 3.47 -12.45
C GLY A 196 5.93 2.08 -11.82
N PHE A 197 4.93 1.62 -11.07
CA PHE A 197 4.97 0.33 -10.38
C PHE A 197 3.61 -0.36 -10.21
N ASN A 198 2.78 0.00 -9.23
CA ASN A 198 1.52 -0.73 -8.95
C ASN A 198 0.42 -0.48 -10.00
N ARG A 199 0.53 0.60 -10.79
CA ARG A 199 -0.54 1.05 -11.71
C ARG A 199 -0.23 0.83 -13.19
N ASP A 200 0.96 0.32 -13.53
CA ASP A 200 1.46 0.16 -14.90
C ASP A 200 1.71 -1.31 -15.23
#